data_AF-A0A497LGV7-F1
#
_entry.id   AF-A0A497LGV7-F1
#
_cell.length_a   1.000
_cell.length_b   1.000
_cell.length_c   1.000
_cell.angle_alpha   90.00
_cell.angle_beta   90.00
_cell.angle_gamma   90.00
#
_symmetry.space_group_name_H-M   'P 1'
#
loop_
_entity.id
_entity.type
_entity.pdbx_description
1 polymer ?
#
loop_
_entity_poly.entity_id
_entity_poly.type
_entity_poly.pdbx_seq_one_letter_code
_entity_poly.pdbx_strand_id
1 'polypeptide(L)'
;MVELEETVEKLKAGIGADNVLEVKYQPPRNVFVLVKTEKLKDAVSCVMKELGYQYIITISGVDLIKQNQFEVIYHLSDYSNTISLKVRIPRDNPKVPTITDIIPGATLYEREVHDMFGIVAEGHPNLTKLLLADGWPDDLHPLRKDVTVKQIRERLEEERKKGVRGI
;
A
#
# COMPACT_ATOMS: atom_id res chain seq x y z
N MET A 1 18.45 -13.63 -16.66
CA MET A 1 18.20 -12.44 -15.81
C MET A 1 17.60 -11.40 -16.74
N VAL A 2 16.32 -11.08 -16.58
CA VAL A 2 15.70 -9.99 -17.34
C VAL A 2 16.24 -8.67 -16.78
N GLU A 3 16.64 -7.77 -17.66
CA GLU A 3 17.13 -6.45 -17.28
C GLU A 3 15.96 -5.59 -16.77
N LEU A 4 16.16 -4.85 -15.67
CA LEU A 4 15.08 -4.05 -15.06
C LEU A 4 14.45 -3.06 -16.04
N GLU A 5 15.26 -2.56 -16.99
CA GLU A 5 14.80 -1.66 -18.05
C GLU A 5 13.81 -2.36 -18.98
N GLU A 6 14.08 -3.61 -19.38
CA GLU A 6 13.16 -4.41 -20.20
C GLU A 6 11.83 -4.66 -19.48
N THR A 7 11.89 -4.96 -18.18
CA THR A 7 10.69 -5.13 -17.34
C THR A 7 9.84 -3.85 -17.30
N VAL A 8 10.47 -2.69 -17.16
CA VAL A 8 9.76 -1.40 -17.15
C VAL A 8 9.15 -1.08 -18.51
N GLU A 9 9.84 -1.35 -19.61
CA GLU A 9 9.31 -1.13 -20.95
C GLU A 9 8.12 -2.04 -21.25
N LYS A 10 8.18 -3.32 -20.86
CA LYS A 10 7.03 -4.22 -20.96
C LYS A 10 5.86 -3.77 -20.09
N LEU A 11 6.13 -3.29 -18.87
CA LEU A 11 5.10 -2.73 -18.00
C LEU A 11 4.41 -1.53 -18.67
N LYS A 12 5.19 -0.58 -19.23
CA LYS A 12 4.66 0.57 -19.98
C LYS A 12 3.82 0.12 -21.18
N ALA A 13 4.25 -0.91 -21.90
CA ALA A 13 3.48 -1.46 -23.02
C ALA A 13 2.16 -2.09 -22.55
N GLY A 14 2.17 -2.78 -21.40
CA GLY A 14 0.99 -3.47 -20.85
C GLY A 14 -0.07 -2.53 -20.28
N ILE A 15 0.32 -1.45 -19.58
CA ILE A 15 -0.63 -0.52 -18.95
C ILE A 15 -0.81 0.81 -19.70
N GLY A 16 -0.03 1.04 -20.75
CA GLY A 16 0.08 2.31 -21.45
C GLY A 16 1.08 3.26 -20.79
N ALA A 17 2.03 3.78 -21.57
CA ALA A 17 3.13 4.61 -21.07
C ALA A 17 2.66 5.85 -20.30
N ASP A 18 1.54 6.47 -20.71
CA ASP A 18 0.95 7.65 -20.06
C ASP A 18 0.44 7.39 -18.63
N ASN A 19 0.36 6.12 -18.22
CA ASN A 19 -0.07 5.72 -16.88
C ASN A 19 1.10 5.47 -15.94
N VAL A 20 2.34 5.52 -16.45
CA VAL A 20 3.57 5.52 -15.66
C VAL A 20 4.03 6.96 -15.47
N LEU A 21 3.99 7.44 -14.24
CA LEU A 21 4.28 8.84 -13.90
C LEU A 21 5.76 9.07 -13.57
N GLU A 22 6.42 8.09 -12.96
CA GLU A 22 7.82 8.19 -12.54
C GLU A 22 8.44 6.79 -12.54
N VAL A 23 9.70 6.69 -12.98
CA VAL A 23 10.51 5.47 -12.84
C VAL A 23 11.82 5.84 -12.16
N LYS A 24 12.14 5.14 -11.08
CA LYS A 24 13.39 5.31 -10.35
C LYS A 24 14.09 3.98 -10.21
N TYR A 25 15.18 3.82 -10.95
CA TYR A 25 16.07 2.67 -10.84
C TYR A 25 16.92 2.78 -9.57
N GLN A 26 17.02 1.68 -8.83
CA GLN A 26 17.91 1.53 -7.70
C GLN A 26 18.75 0.24 -7.89
N PRO A 27 19.81 0.33 -8.70
CA PRO A 27 20.64 -0.82 -9.06
C PRO A 27 21.22 -1.53 -7.81
N PRO A 28 21.49 -2.85 -7.89
CA PRO A 28 21.48 -3.67 -9.11
C PRO A 28 20.13 -4.34 -9.44
N ARG A 29 19.17 -4.40 -8.50
CA ARG A 29 18.03 -5.34 -8.58
C ARG A 29 16.68 -4.73 -8.21
N ASN A 30 16.61 -3.42 -7.99
CA ASN A 30 15.37 -2.77 -7.55
C ASN A 30 14.97 -1.64 -8.50
N VAL A 31 13.68 -1.53 -8.78
CA VAL A 31 13.10 -0.40 -9.49
C VAL A 31 11.79 0.02 -8.81
N PHE A 32 11.58 1.32 -8.70
CA PHE A 32 10.33 1.90 -8.25
C PHE A 32 9.61 2.53 -9.44
N VAL A 33 8.32 2.24 -9.57
CA VAL A 33 7.49 2.74 -10.66
C VAL A 33 6.25 3.37 -10.07
N LEU A 34 6.10 4.68 -10.21
CA LEU A 34 4.87 5.38 -9.85
C LEU A 34 3.88 5.23 -10.99
N VAL A 35 2.73 4.64 -10.70
CA VAL A 35 1.63 4.48 -11.65
C VAL A 35 0.41 5.26 -11.18
N LYS A 36 -0.50 5.57 -12.11
CA LYS A 36 -1.81 6.11 -11.73
C LYS A 36 -2.61 5.08 -10.95
N THR A 37 -3.36 5.53 -9.95
CA THR A 37 -4.10 4.67 -9.02
C THR A 37 -5.13 3.79 -9.73
N GLU A 38 -5.80 4.32 -10.77
CA GLU A 38 -6.74 3.58 -11.61
C GLU A 38 -6.10 2.43 -12.40
N LYS A 39 -4.78 2.45 -12.58
CA LYS A 39 -4.00 1.41 -13.28
C LYS A 39 -3.25 0.49 -12.35
N LEU A 40 -3.46 0.58 -11.04
CA LEU A 40 -2.80 -0.28 -10.06
C LEU A 40 -3.07 -1.77 -10.32
N LYS A 41 -4.34 -2.17 -10.44
CA LYS A 41 -4.70 -3.58 -10.68
C LYS A 41 -4.15 -4.10 -12.01
N ASP A 42 -4.23 -3.29 -13.06
CA ASP A 42 -3.68 -3.63 -14.38
C ASP A 42 -2.15 -3.83 -14.29
N ALA A 43 -1.45 -2.93 -13.59
CA ALA A 43 0.00 -3.01 -13.38
C ALA A 43 0.40 -4.25 -12.58
N VAL A 44 -0.30 -4.53 -11.46
CA VAL A 44 -0.05 -5.74 -10.66
C VAL A 44 -0.34 -7.00 -11.48
N SER A 45 -1.43 -7.03 -12.25
CA SER A 45 -1.75 -8.17 -13.11
C SER A 45 -0.70 -8.38 -14.20
N CYS A 46 -0.22 -7.32 -14.86
CA CYS A 46 0.84 -7.40 -15.87
C CYS A 46 2.13 -7.94 -15.25
N VAL A 47 2.57 -7.38 -14.11
CA VAL A 47 3.79 -7.83 -13.42
C VAL A 47 3.72 -9.31 -13.04
N MET A 48 2.61 -9.76 -12.46
CA MET A 48 2.44 -11.13 -11.97
C MET A 48 2.25 -12.16 -13.09
N LYS A 49 1.51 -11.82 -14.15
CA LYS A 49 1.14 -12.79 -15.21
C LYS A 49 2.10 -12.79 -16.39
N GLU A 50 2.67 -11.64 -16.74
CA GLU A 50 3.43 -11.48 -17.99
C GLU A 50 4.93 -11.32 -17.74
N LEU A 51 5.32 -10.72 -16.61
CA LEU A 51 6.73 -10.39 -16.32
C LEU A 51 7.44 -11.40 -15.41
N GLY A 52 6.76 -12.49 -15.03
CA GLY A 52 7.36 -13.60 -14.29
C GLY A 52 7.61 -13.35 -12.80
N TYR A 53 7.05 -12.27 -12.24
CA TYR A 53 7.08 -12.02 -10.79
C TYR A 53 6.10 -12.96 -10.07
N GLN A 54 6.53 -13.53 -8.95
CA GLN A 54 5.84 -14.68 -8.35
C GLN A 54 5.22 -14.40 -7.00
N TYR A 55 5.71 -13.40 -6.26
CA TYR A 55 5.20 -13.11 -4.92
C TYR A 55 5.27 -11.63 -4.57
N ILE A 56 4.39 -11.26 -3.64
CA ILE A 56 4.42 -9.97 -2.96
C ILE A 56 5.31 -10.09 -1.72
N ILE A 57 6.23 -9.14 -1.56
CA ILE A 57 7.09 -9.04 -0.38
C ILE A 57 6.32 -8.34 0.75
N THR A 58 5.74 -7.19 0.44
CA THR A 58 4.97 -6.36 1.38
C THR A 58 4.22 -5.25 0.64
N ILE A 59 3.22 -4.67 1.30
CA ILE A 59 2.61 -3.39 0.94
C ILE A 59 2.94 -2.40 2.04
N SER A 60 3.56 -1.28 1.70
CA SER A 60 3.91 -0.23 2.66
C SER A 60 3.15 1.07 2.37
N GLY A 61 2.81 1.80 3.44
CA GLY A 61 2.22 3.13 3.36
C GLY A 61 3.23 4.20 3.76
N VAL A 62 3.22 5.33 3.07
CA VAL A 62 4.02 6.51 3.40
C VAL A 62 3.10 7.73 3.46
N ASP A 63 3.08 8.41 4.60
CA ASP A 63 2.38 9.67 4.73
C ASP A 63 3.21 10.83 4.17
N LEU A 64 2.79 11.34 3.01
CA LEU A 64 3.33 12.53 2.36
C LEU A 64 2.53 13.77 2.80
N ILE A 65 2.52 14.04 4.12
CA ILE A 65 1.73 15.11 4.76
C ILE A 65 1.88 16.47 4.07
N LYS A 66 3.08 16.82 3.60
CA LYS A 66 3.34 18.11 2.91
C LYS A 66 2.63 18.21 1.56
N GLN A 67 2.34 17.08 0.92
CA GLN A 67 1.65 16.97 -0.36
C GLN A 67 0.15 16.65 -0.17
N ASN A 68 -0.32 16.53 1.08
CA ASN A 68 -1.66 16.06 1.43
C ASN A 68 -2.04 14.72 0.75
N GLN A 69 -1.07 13.81 0.62
CA GLN A 69 -1.24 12.51 -0.02
C GLN A 69 -0.67 11.37 0.84
N PHE A 70 -1.19 10.17 0.63
CA PHE A 70 -0.48 8.93 0.98
C PHE A 70 0.16 8.35 -0.27
N GLU A 71 1.33 7.74 -0.13
CA GLU A 71 1.93 6.88 -1.13
C GLU A 71 1.84 5.43 -0.64
N VAL A 72 1.24 4.55 -1.44
CA VAL A 72 1.16 3.10 -1.16
C VAL A 72 2.09 2.39 -2.12
N ILE A 73 2.94 1.52 -1.60
CA ILE A 73 4.01 0.86 -2.34
C ILE A 73 3.84 -0.65 -2.26
N TYR A 74 3.69 -1.29 -3.41
CA TYR A 74 3.51 -2.72 -3.57
C TYR A 74 4.83 -3.31 -4.07
N HIS A 75 5.52 -4.07 -3.21
CA HIS A 75 6.81 -4.66 -3.53
C HIS A 75 6.61 -6.09 -4.06
N LEU A 76 6.93 -6.32 -5.32
CA LEU A 76 6.80 -7.61 -6.01
C LEU A 76 8.18 -8.13 -6.39
N SER A 77 8.41 -9.44 -6.29
CA SER A 77 9.69 -10.06 -6.67
C SER A 77 9.56 -11.37 -7.45
N ASP A 78 10.57 -11.62 -8.28
CA ASP A 78 10.84 -12.88 -8.99
C ASP A 78 12.03 -13.66 -8.35
N TYR A 79 12.37 -13.36 -7.09
CA TYR A 79 13.57 -13.76 -6.34
C TYR A 79 14.90 -13.12 -6.77
N SER A 80 15.00 -12.63 -8.00
CA SER A 80 16.24 -12.02 -8.52
C SER A 80 16.17 -10.49 -8.50
N ASN A 81 15.01 -9.96 -8.85
CA ASN A 81 14.68 -8.56 -9.04
C ASN A 81 13.43 -8.20 -8.22
N THR A 82 13.33 -6.92 -7.88
CA THR A 82 12.17 -6.35 -7.19
C THR A 82 11.65 -5.17 -7.99
N ILE A 83 10.36 -5.20 -8.30
CA ILE A 83 9.62 -4.05 -8.81
C ILE A 83 8.69 -3.55 -7.72
N SER A 84 8.78 -2.26 -7.43
CA SER A 84 7.97 -1.60 -6.41
C SER A 84 7.00 -0.64 -7.08
N LEU A 85 5.74 -1.05 -7.20
CA LEU A 85 4.68 -0.23 -7.79
C LEU A 85 4.18 0.76 -6.74
N LYS A 86 4.24 2.05 -7.04
CA LYS A 86 3.77 3.12 -6.17
C LYS A 86 2.47 3.69 -6.73
N VAL A 87 1.56 4.08 -5.84
CA VAL A 87 0.40 4.91 -6.15
C VAL A 87 0.32 6.05 -5.14
N ARG A 88 -0.19 7.20 -5.58
CA ARG A 88 -0.46 8.34 -4.69
C ARG A 88 -1.95 8.59 -4.61
N ILE A 89 -2.46 8.71 -3.40
CA ILE A 89 -3.88 8.88 -3.10
C ILE A 89 -4.06 10.08 -2.16
N PRO A 90 -5.19 10.79 -2.24
CA PRO A 90 -5.42 11.93 -1.37
C PRO A 90 -5.70 11.46 0.07
N ARG A 91 -5.34 12.28 1.07
CA ARG A 91 -5.44 11.91 2.49
C ARG A 91 -6.85 11.96 3.07
N ASP A 92 -7.71 12.78 2.51
CA ASP A 92 -9.09 13.02 2.94
C ASP A 92 -10.01 11.85 2.61
N ASN A 93 -9.79 11.20 1.47
CA ASN A 93 -10.51 10.00 1.05
C ASN A 93 -9.53 8.93 0.53
N PRO A 94 -8.72 8.32 1.41
CA PRO A 94 -7.59 7.50 1.01
C PRO A 94 -8.05 6.10 0.58
N LYS A 95 -8.18 5.89 -0.73
CA LYS A 95 -8.68 4.65 -1.32
C LYS A 95 -7.74 4.10 -2.39
N VAL A 96 -7.56 2.79 -2.37
CA VAL A 96 -6.87 2.02 -3.42
C VAL A 96 -7.72 0.80 -3.78
N PRO A 97 -7.69 0.31 -5.02
CA PRO A 97 -8.33 -0.96 -5.33
C PRO A 97 -7.58 -2.11 -4.65
N THR A 98 -8.33 -3.08 -4.10
CA THR A 98 -7.73 -4.32 -3.59
C THR A 98 -7.06 -5.10 -4.72
N ILE A 99 -5.96 -5.78 -4.39
CA ILE A 99 -5.31 -6.76 -5.25
C ILE A 99 -5.43 -8.19 -4.70
N THR A 100 -6.25 -8.42 -3.67
CA THR A 100 -6.43 -9.75 -3.05
C THR A 100 -7.01 -10.80 -4.00
N ASP A 101 -7.72 -10.40 -5.04
CA ASP A 101 -8.21 -11.26 -6.12
C ASP A 101 -7.09 -11.69 -7.09
N ILE A 102 -5.98 -10.95 -7.15
CA ILE A 102 -4.80 -11.29 -7.95
C ILE A 102 -3.77 -12.01 -7.08
N ILE A 103 -3.54 -11.52 -5.86
CA ILE A 103 -2.55 -12.01 -4.90
C ILE A 103 -3.25 -12.18 -3.55
N PRO A 104 -3.77 -13.38 -3.21
CA PRO A 104 -4.46 -13.61 -1.94
C PRO A 104 -3.65 -13.24 -0.70
N GLY A 105 -2.32 -13.38 -0.78
CA GLY A 105 -1.38 -12.97 0.27
C GLY A 105 -1.36 -11.48 0.57
N ALA A 106 -1.91 -10.62 -0.30
CA ALA A 106 -2.05 -9.19 -0.06
C ALA A 106 -2.98 -8.85 1.11
N THR A 107 -3.84 -9.79 1.52
CA THR A 107 -4.85 -9.62 2.58
C THR A 107 -4.27 -9.02 3.87
N LEU A 108 -3.13 -9.52 4.34
CA LEU A 108 -2.54 -9.06 5.58
C LEU A 108 -2.01 -7.62 5.45
N TYR A 109 -1.33 -7.33 4.34
CA TYR A 109 -0.73 -6.02 4.13
C TYR A 109 -1.77 -4.93 3.84
N GLU A 110 -2.84 -5.26 3.10
CA GLU A 110 -3.95 -4.33 2.88
C GLU A 110 -4.68 -4.00 4.18
N ARG A 111 -4.84 -4.98 5.08
CA ARG A 111 -5.37 -4.75 6.43
C ARG A 111 -4.41 -3.94 7.30
N GLU A 112 -3.10 -4.16 7.20
CA GLU A 112 -2.10 -3.37 7.93
C GLU A 112 -2.14 -1.89 7.53
N VAL A 113 -2.12 -1.56 6.23
CA VAL A 113 -2.17 -0.16 5.79
C VAL A 113 -3.52 0.50 6.12
N HIS A 114 -4.61 -0.28 6.14
CA HIS A 114 -5.89 0.18 6.66
C HIS A 114 -5.82 0.51 8.15
N ASP A 115 -5.29 -0.39 8.96
CA ASP A 115 -5.22 -0.21 10.42
C ASP A 115 -4.31 0.98 10.80
N MET A 116 -3.14 1.07 10.16
CA MET A 116 -2.10 2.03 10.51
C MET A 116 -2.28 3.43 9.90
N PHE A 117 -2.87 3.53 8.71
CA PHE A 117 -3.05 4.79 7.97
C PHE A 117 -4.50 5.13 7.65
N GLY A 118 -5.46 4.21 7.88
CA GLY A 118 -6.85 4.40 7.49
C GLY A 118 -7.08 4.33 5.98
N ILE A 119 -6.18 3.69 5.24
CA ILE A 119 -6.29 3.54 3.78
C ILE A 119 -7.26 2.41 3.47
N VAL A 120 -8.31 2.68 2.69
CA VAL A 120 -9.34 1.70 2.35
C VAL A 120 -8.98 0.97 1.07
N ALA A 121 -8.76 -0.34 1.17
CA ALA A 121 -8.62 -1.24 0.03
C ALA A 121 -10.01 -1.64 -0.51
N GLU A 122 -10.48 -0.95 -1.55
CA GLU A 122 -11.83 -1.13 -2.11
C GLU A 122 -11.97 -2.52 -2.75
N GLY A 123 -12.98 -3.26 -2.30
CA GLY A 123 -13.25 -4.64 -2.72
C GLY A 123 -12.60 -5.72 -1.85
N HIS A 124 -11.85 -5.36 -0.81
CA HIS A 124 -11.19 -6.34 0.06
C HIS A 124 -12.24 -7.18 0.83
N PRO A 125 -12.11 -8.52 0.89
CA PRO A 125 -13.15 -9.42 1.41
C PRO A 125 -13.38 -9.32 2.93
N ASN A 126 -12.37 -8.94 3.70
CA ASN A 126 -12.44 -8.78 5.16
C ASN A 126 -11.53 -7.65 5.66
N LEU A 127 -11.91 -6.40 5.39
CA LEU A 127 -11.11 -5.24 5.79
C LEU A 127 -11.43 -4.86 7.25
N THR A 128 -10.76 -5.52 8.18
CA THR A 128 -10.89 -5.33 9.63
C THR A 128 -9.52 -5.12 10.27
N LYS A 129 -9.49 -4.55 11.48
CA LYS A 129 -8.27 -4.34 12.28
C LYS A 129 -7.42 -5.61 12.32
N LEU A 130 -6.10 -5.46 12.29
CA LEU A 130 -5.16 -6.59 12.26
C LEU A 130 -4.12 -6.48 13.38
N LEU A 131 -3.59 -5.29 13.61
CA LEU A 131 -2.51 -5.01 14.56
C LEU A 131 -3.01 -4.30 15.81
N LEU A 132 -3.97 -3.40 15.65
CA LEU A 132 -4.54 -2.63 16.76
C LEU A 132 -5.51 -3.47 17.57
N ALA A 133 -5.59 -3.15 18.86
CA ALA A 133 -6.48 -3.84 19.78
C ALA A 133 -7.96 -3.63 19.39
N ASP A 134 -8.83 -4.58 19.73
CA ASP A 134 -10.24 -4.56 19.32
C ASP A 134 -10.96 -3.26 19.70
N GLY A 135 -10.69 -2.75 20.90
CA GLY A 135 -11.27 -1.52 21.43
C GLY A 135 -10.61 -0.24 20.92
N TRP A 136 -9.57 -0.33 20.08
CA TRP A 136 -8.88 0.84 19.56
C TRP A 136 -9.84 1.74 18.75
N PRO A 137 -9.79 3.08 18.91
CA PRO A 137 -10.67 3.98 18.16
C PRO A 137 -10.47 3.84 16.64
N ASP A 138 -11.56 3.61 15.89
CA ASP A 138 -11.49 3.41 14.43
C ASP A 138 -10.95 4.62 13.65
N ASP A 139 -11.07 5.82 14.24
CA ASP A 139 -10.61 7.10 13.67
C ASP A 139 -9.16 7.45 14.01
N LEU A 140 -8.47 6.63 14.81
CA LEU A 140 -7.12 6.89 15.30
C LEU A 140 -6.10 5.98 14.60
N HIS A 141 -5.35 6.55 13.65
CA HIS A 141 -4.37 5.81 12.85
C HIS A 141 -2.93 6.19 13.23
N PRO A 142 -2.17 5.32 13.91
CA PRO A 142 -0.89 5.70 14.55
C PRO A 142 0.22 6.17 13.62
N LEU A 143 0.25 5.72 12.36
CA LEU A 143 1.33 6.04 11.43
C LEU A 143 1.06 7.31 10.60
N ARG A 144 -0.07 7.99 10.82
CA ARG A 144 -0.31 9.33 10.27
C ARG A 144 0.57 10.36 11.00
N LYS A 145 1.26 11.21 10.25
CA LYS A 145 2.29 12.15 10.76
C LYS A 145 1.74 13.29 11.62
N ASP A 146 0.45 13.56 11.55
CA ASP A 146 -0.29 14.51 12.38
C ASP A 146 -0.81 13.90 13.68
N VAL A 147 -0.62 12.59 13.89
CA VAL A 147 -0.97 11.89 15.12
C VAL A 147 0.29 11.74 15.99
N THR A 148 0.23 12.27 17.21
CA THR A 148 1.32 12.17 18.18
C THR A 148 1.08 11.07 19.20
N VAL A 149 2.15 10.52 19.77
CA VAL A 149 2.09 9.53 20.86
C VAL A 149 1.30 10.06 22.07
N LYS A 150 1.39 11.37 22.34
CA LYS A 150 0.64 12.01 23.42
C LYS A 150 -0.88 11.94 23.16
N GLN A 151 -1.32 12.36 21.97
CA GLN A 151 -2.74 12.29 21.58
C GLN A 151 -3.27 10.86 21.60
N ILE A 152 -2.48 9.88 21.15
CA ILE A 152 -2.84 8.47 21.23
C ILE A 152 -3.11 8.09 22.70
N ARG A 153 -2.18 8.35 23.61
CA ARG A 153 -2.34 8.00 25.02
C ARG A 153 -3.57 8.64 25.66
N GLU A 154 -3.76 9.93 25.43
CA GLU A 154 -4.92 10.67 25.94
C GLU A 154 -6.24 10.06 25.44
N ARG A 155 -6.32 9.76 24.14
CA ARG A 155 -7.50 9.15 23.53
C ARG A 155 -7.79 7.75 24.08
N LEU A 156 -6.77 6.91 24.25
CA LEU A 156 -6.95 5.56 24.80
C LEU A 156 -7.39 5.62 26.27
N GLU A 157 -6.88 6.57 27.05
CA GLU A 157 -7.34 6.79 28.44
C GLU A 157 -8.81 7.24 28.49
N GLU A 158 -9.25 8.10 27.56
CA GLU A 158 -10.66 8.49 27.43
C GLU A 158 -11.55 7.28 27.15
N GLU A 159 -11.20 6.44 26.19
CA GLU A 159 -11.98 5.24 25.87
C GLU A 159 -12.00 4.23 27.02
N ARG A 160 -10.88 4.06 27.72
CA ARG A 160 -10.83 3.22 28.92
C ARG A 160 -11.76 3.74 30.02
N LYS A 161 -11.83 5.07 30.24
CA LYS A 161 -12.76 5.69 31.20
C LYS A 161 -14.23 5.53 30.79
N LYS A 162 -14.52 5.44 29.49
CA LYS A 162 -15.85 5.11 28.94
C LYS A 162 -16.23 3.63 29.10
N GLY A 163 -15.32 2.79 29.59
CA GLY A 163 -15.55 1.36 29.81
C GLY A 163 -15.37 0.50 28.57
N VAL A 164 -14.73 1.01 27.52
CA VAL A 164 -14.38 0.21 26.33
C VAL A 164 -13.38 -0.88 26.74
N ARG A 165 -13.67 -2.11 26.35
CA ARG A 165 -12.81 -3.28 26.63
C ARG A 165 -11.87 -3.52 25.45
N GLY A 166 -10.73 -4.16 25.71
CA GLY A 166 -9.76 -4.47 24.67
C GLY A 166 -8.92 -3.27 24.23
N ILE A 167 -8.59 -2.38 25.18
CA ILE A 167 -7.66 -1.24 25.06
C ILE A 167 -6.54 -1.39 26.09
#